data_AF-A0A6C0HQM5-F1
#
_entry.id   AF-A0A6C0HQM5-F1
#
_cell.length_a   1.000
_cell.length_b   1.000
_cell.length_c   1.000
_cell.angle_alpha   90.00
_cell.angle_beta   90.00
_cell.angle_gamma   90.00
#
_symmetry.space_group_name_H-M   'P 1'
#
loop_
_entity.id
_entity.type
_entity.pdbx_description
1 polymer ?
#
loop_
_entity_poly.entity_id
_entity_poly.type
_entity_poly.pdbx_seq_one_letter_code
_entity_poly.pdbx_strand_id
1 'polypeptide(L)'
;MITIKIKSYRKTISKYIVELVIIKVLYNIFMTSTLSLTGKQYIHPLNLTGKSINNGCSQTSPAYVVKIKRVIFDRFITPILSKNWKILKENMFQINYIIKRLTDYYEALKDETLLLYKYTLSVIKSSFDTNEELSNLEGKLFDGGDAIAKMIVRVPKVRLMPERELYNLILGKPQKNEYDKKIIADISNLLKHEYITFSEISSKIKQI
;
A
#
# COMPACT_ATOMS: atom_id res chain seq x y z
N MET A 1 26.41 -10.31 -25.25
CA MET A 1 25.79 -8.99 -25.55
C MET A 1 24.24 -9.01 -25.63
N ILE A 2 23.59 -10.18 -25.73
CA ILE A 2 22.12 -10.30 -25.86
C ILE A 2 21.38 -10.22 -24.50
N THR A 3 22.01 -10.69 -23.41
CA THR A 3 21.39 -10.80 -22.08
C THR A 3 21.12 -9.46 -21.38
N ILE A 4 21.92 -8.42 -21.67
CA ILE A 4 21.77 -7.08 -21.10
C ILE A 4 20.55 -6.36 -21.70
N LYS A 5 20.29 -6.55 -23.00
CA LYS A 5 19.10 -6.00 -23.66
C LYS A 5 17.81 -6.60 -23.09
N ILE A 6 17.77 -7.89 -22.79
CA ILE A 6 16.57 -8.56 -22.25
C ILE A 6 16.21 -8.07 -20.84
N LYS A 7 17.21 -7.81 -19.97
CA LYS A 7 17.00 -7.26 -18.61
C LYS A 7 16.49 -5.82 -18.63
N SER A 8 17.02 -4.98 -19.52
CA SER A 8 16.54 -3.61 -19.73
C SER A 8 15.09 -3.59 -20.22
N TYR A 9 14.76 -4.44 -21.21
CA TYR A 9 13.40 -4.57 -21.72
C TYR A 9 12.40 -5.04 -20.65
N ARG A 10 12.74 -5.99 -19.78
CA ARG A 10 11.85 -6.42 -18.69
C ARG A 10 11.57 -5.33 -17.64
N LYS A 11 12.57 -4.51 -17.31
CA LYS A 11 12.42 -3.39 -16.35
C LYS A 11 11.51 -2.30 -16.92
N THR A 12 11.64 -2.03 -18.22
CA THR A 12 10.81 -1.09 -18.97
C THR A 12 9.37 -1.59 -19.09
N ILE A 13 9.16 -2.87 -19.44
CA ILE A 13 7.83 -3.48 -19.55
C ILE A 13 7.11 -3.50 -18.19
N SER A 14 7.80 -3.83 -17.09
CA SER A 14 7.21 -3.78 -15.75
C SER A 14 6.78 -2.36 -15.37
N LYS A 15 7.58 -1.34 -15.71
CA LYS A 15 7.23 0.07 -15.49
C LYS A 15 5.99 0.49 -16.31
N TYR A 16 5.94 0.13 -17.59
CA TYR A 16 4.78 0.43 -18.45
C TYR A 16 3.51 -0.29 -18.00
N ILE A 17 3.61 -1.53 -17.51
CA ILE A 17 2.46 -2.27 -16.99
C ILE A 17 1.94 -1.60 -15.71
N VAL A 18 2.83 -1.17 -14.81
CA VAL A 18 2.46 -0.42 -13.61
C VAL A 18 1.79 0.90 -14.00
N GLU A 19 2.37 1.66 -14.93
CA GLU A 19 1.79 2.92 -15.43
C GLU A 19 0.43 2.69 -16.12
N LEU A 20 0.27 1.65 -16.94
CA LEU A 20 -1.00 1.33 -17.62
C LEU A 20 -2.09 0.86 -16.65
N VAL A 21 -1.74 0.05 -15.64
CA VAL A 21 -2.68 -0.37 -14.59
C VAL A 21 -3.10 0.85 -13.76
N ILE A 22 -2.15 1.73 -13.43
CA ILE A 22 -2.42 2.99 -12.72
C ILE A 22 -3.31 3.91 -13.55
N ILE A 23 -3.05 4.08 -14.86
CA ILE A 23 -3.88 4.89 -15.76
C ILE A 23 -5.30 4.32 -15.85
N LYS A 24 -5.47 3.00 -15.95
CA LYS A 24 -6.80 2.35 -15.94
C LYS A 24 -7.53 2.49 -14.61
N VAL A 25 -6.81 2.46 -13.49
CA VAL A 25 -7.38 2.71 -12.16
C VAL A 25 -7.81 4.17 -12.04
N LEU A 26 -6.98 5.12 -12.45
CA LEU A 26 -7.30 6.56 -12.46
C LEU A 26 -8.48 6.87 -13.38
N TYR A 27 -8.56 6.25 -14.56
CA TYR A 27 -9.68 6.43 -15.50
C TYR A 27 -11.02 5.94 -14.93
N ASN A 28 -11.04 4.78 -14.26
CA ASN A 28 -12.25 4.28 -13.59
C ASN A 28 -12.68 5.17 -12.41
N ILE A 29 -11.72 5.79 -11.71
CA ILE A 29 -12.00 6.72 -10.61
C ILE A 29 -12.58 8.04 -11.15
N PHE A 30 -11.99 8.60 -12.21
CA PHE A 30 -12.48 9.85 -12.81
C PHE A 30 -13.89 9.71 -13.39
N MET A 31 -14.25 8.54 -13.92
CA MET A 31 -15.61 8.25 -14.39
C MET A 31 -16.63 8.04 -13.26
N THR A 32 -16.20 7.81 -12.02
CA THR A 32 -17.09 7.62 -10.85
C THR A 32 -17.19 8.84 -9.94
N SER A 33 -16.39 9.89 -10.19
CA SER A 33 -16.47 11.15 -9.45
C SER A 33 -16.98 12.27 -10.35
N THR A 34 -18.29 12.43 -10.42
CA THR A 34 -18.91 13.70 -10.80
C THR A 34 -18.67 14.71 -9.67
N LEU A 35 -17.46 15.23 -9.59
CA LEU A 35 -17.13 16.39 -8.76
C LEU A 35 -17.84 17.61 -9.35
N SER A 36 -19.04 17.90 -8.85
CA SER A 36 -19.69 19.18 -9.06
C SER A 36 -18.80 20.27 -8.46
N LEU A 37 -18.19 21.08 -9.32
CA LEU A 37 -17.38 22.26 -8.98
C LEU A 37 -18.24 23.48 -8.61
N THR A 38 -19.53 23.28 -8.33
CA THR A 38 -20.40 24.35 -7.82
C THR A 38 -20.61 24.13 -6.33
N GLY A 39 -20.17 25.06 -5.49
CA GLY A 39 -20.31 25.03 -4.04
C GLY A 39 -21.75 25.14 -3.52
N LYS A 40 -22.72 24.54 -4.20
CA LYS A 40 -24.10 24.41 -3.73
C LYS A 40 -24.30 23.00 -3.21
N GLN A 41 -24.12 22.84 -1.90
CA GLN A 41 -24.63 21.67 -1.19
C GLN A 41 -26.17 21.75 -1.21
N TYR A 42 -26.81 21.10 -2.19
CA TYR A 42 -28.23 20.80 -2.10
C TYR A 42 -28.40 19.77 -0.98
N ILE A 43 -28.61 20.26 0.23
CA ILE A 43 -29.19 19.47 1.31
C ILE A 43 -30.61 19.19 0.85
N HIS A 44 -30.90 17.97 0.40
CA HIS A 44 -32.27 17.52 0.24
C HIS A 44 -32.83 17.28 1.64
N PRO A 45 -33.73 18.15 2.17
CA PRO A 45 -34.40 17.86 3.42
C PRO A 45 -35.25 16.59 3.23
N LEU A 46 -35.29 15.77 4.28
CA LEU A 46 -36.03 14.51 4.35
C LEU A 46 -37.33 14.52 3.53
N ASN A 47 -37.38 13.67 2.51
CA ASN A 47 -38.63 13.37 1.82
C ASN A 47 -39.41 12.36 2.68
N LEU A 48 -40.21 12.88 3.62
CA LEU A 48 -41.15 12.13 4.47
C LEU A 48 -42.43 11.70 3.73
N THR A 49 -42.35 11.48 2.42
CA THR A 49 -43.46 10.96 1.61
C THR A 49 -42.94 9.78 0.81
N GLY A 50 -43.20 8.57 1.33
CA GLY A 50 -42.66 7.31 0.84
C GLY A 50 -43.17 6.86 -0.53
N LYS A 51 -42.80 7.58 -1.61
CA LYS A 51 -42.79 7.12 -3.01
C LYS A 51 -42.13 8.17 -3.90
N SER A 52 -40.84 7.97 -4.21
CA SER A 52 -40.25 8.45 -5.45
C SER A 52 -39.35 7.34 -5.99
N ILE A 53 -39.96 6.51 -6.84
CA ILE A 53 -39.27 5.57 -7.71
C ILE A 53 -38.73 6.44 -8.84
N ASN A 54 -37.50 6.91 -8.70
CA ASN A 54 -36.68 7.22 -9.86
C ASN A 54 -35.62 6.12 -9.97
N ASN A 55 -35.86 5.24 -10.93
CA ASN A 55 -35.00 4.15 -11.35
C ASN A 55 -33.69 4.72 -11.92
N GLY A 56 -32.77 4.99 -11.02
CA GLY A 56 -31.34 5.07 -11.27
C GLY A 56 -30.70 4.57 -9.99
N CYS A 57 -30.67 3.25 -9.81
CA CYS A 57 -29.99 2.63 -8.68
C CYS A 57 -28.51 2.98 -8.79
N SER A 58 -28.12 4.15 -8.28
CA SER A 58 -26.74 4.38 -7.88
C SER A 58 -26.54 3.38 -6.76
N GLN A 59 -25.97 2.22 -7.10
CA GLN A 59 -25.48 1.25 -6.13
C GLN A 59 -24.38 1.95 -5.34
N THR A 60 -24.76 2.75 -4.35
CA THR A 60 -23.82 3.41 -3.46
C THR A 60 -23.09 2.30 -2.74
N SER A 61 -21.81 2.09 -3.08
CA SER A 61 -21.00 1.07 -2.43
C SER A 61 -21.12 1.23 -0.90
N PRO A 62 -21.18 0.14 -0.13
CA PRO A 62 -21.28 0.22 1.32
C PRO A 62 -20.20 1.14 1.91
N ALA A 63 -20.53 1.88 2.97
CA ALA A 63 -19.63 2.90 3.53
C ALA A 63 -18.24 2.34 3.92
N TYR A 64 -18.17 1.09 4.37
CA TYR A 64 -16.91 0.40 4.68
C TYR A 64 -16.06 0.13 3.43
N VAL A 65 -16.67 -0.13 2.27
CA VAL A 65 -15.98 -0.29 0.98
C VAL A 65 -15.39 1.04 0.53
N VAL A 66 -16.16 2.13 0.66
CA VAL A 66 -15.65 3.47 0.33
C VAL A 66 -14.47 3.83 1.23
N LYS A 67 -14.56 3.52 2.53
CA LYS A 67 -13.49 3.77 3.50
C LYS A 67 -12.20 3.00 3.16
N ILE A 68 -12.29 1.70 2.86
CA ILE A 68 -11.10 0.92 2.51
C ILE A 68 -10.48 1.39 1.18
N LYS A 69 -11.30 1.74 0.17
CA LYS A 69 -10.83 2.32 -1.10
C LYS A 69 -10.05 3.61 -0.86
N ARG A 70 -10.56 4.52 -0.02
CA ARG A 70 -9.86 5.75 0.38
C ARG A 70 -8.53 5.46 1.08
N VAL A 71 -8.53 4.56 2.06
CA VAL A 71 -7.30 4.15 2.77
C VAL A 71 -6.24 3.60 1.81
N ILE A 72 -6.65 2.77 0.84
CA ILE A 72 -5.74 2.23 -0.17
C ILE A 72 -5.14 3.36 -1.01
N PHE A 73 -5.98 4.30 -1.41
CA PHE A 73 -5.56 5.44 -2.21
C PHE A 73 -4.53 6.29 -1.46
N ASP A 74 -4.87 6.75 -0.26
CA ASP A 74 -4.03 7.68 0.51
C ASP A 74 -2.72 7.06 0.98
N ARG A 75 -2.72 5.78 1.37
CA ARG A 75 -1.55 5.12 1.98
C ARG A 75 -0.64 4.40 1.00
N PHE A 76 -1.14 4.02 -0.18
CA PHE A 76 -0.36 3.21 -1.13
C PHE A 76 -0.31 3.83 -2.53
N ILE A 77 -1.45 4.20 -3.10
CA ILE A 77 -1.51 4.71 -4.49
C ILE A 77 -0.89 6.11 -4.57
N THR A 78 -1.27 7.04 -3.69
CA THR A 78 -0.73 8.40 -3.70
C THR A 78 0.79 8.41 -3.43
N PRO A 79 1.32 7.65 -2.43
CA PRO A 79 2.76 7.59 -2.21
C PRO A 79 3.56 7.00 -3.38
N ILE A 80 3.05 5.96 -4.06
CA ILE A 80 3.77 5.39 -5.20
C ILE A 80 3.78 6.35 -6.40
N LEU A 81 2.67 7.05 -6.65
CA LEU A 81 2.57 8.09 -7.68
C LEU A 81 3.50 9.27 -7.40
N SER A 82 3.56 9.69 -6.14
CA SER A 82 4.40 10.79 -5.68
C SER A 82 5.86 10.38 -5.46
N LYS A 83 6.22 9.11 -5.74
CA LYS A 83 7.54 8.51 -5.50
C LYS A 83 8.03 8.66 -4.05
N ASN A 84 7.12 8.79 -3.09
CA ASN A 84 7.45 8.91 -1.68
C ASN A 84 7.61 7.52 -1.04
N TRP A 85 8.75 6.90 -1.31
CA TRP A 85 9.10 5.56 -0.83
C TRP A 85 9.17 5.45 0.69
N LYS A 86 9.42 6.56 1.39
CA LYS A 86 9.47 6.59 2.85
C LYS A 86 8.10 6.32 3.47
N ILE A 87 7.09 7.10 3.07
CA ILE A 87 5.71 6.89 3.52
C ILE A 87 5.21 5.52 3.12
N LEU A 88 5.55 5.06 1.91
CA LEU A 88 5.17 3.74 1.45
C LEU A 88 5.76 2.65 2.37
N LYS A 89 7.07 2.72 2.67
CA LYS A 89 7.76 1.79 3.59
C LYS A 89 7.10 1.73 4.96
N GLU A 90 6.76 2.89 5.51
CA GLU A 90 6.09 3.00 6.82
C GLU A 90 4.73 2.31 6.86
N ASN A 91 3.99 2.27 5.74
CA ASN A 91 2.65 1.66 5.66
C ASN A 91 2.66 0.22 5.13
N MET A 92 3.80 -0.31 4.67
CA MET A 92 3.88 -1.63 4.03
C MET A 92 3.48 -2.81 4.93
N PHE A 93 3.55 -2.65 6.26
CA PHE A 93 3.15 -3.70 7.20
C PHE A 93 1.64 -4.06 7.07
N GLN A 94 0.82 -3.13 6.60
CA GLN A 94 -0.64 -3.31 6.49
C GLN A 94 -1.08 -3.98 5.19
N ILE A 95 -0.20 -4.06 4.18
CA ILE A 95 -0.63 -4.39 2.82
C ILE A 95 -1.27 -5.78 2.73
N ASN A 96 -0.71 -6.76 3.44
CA ASN A 96 -1.22 -8.14 3.44
C ASN A 96 -2.59 -8.22 4.12
N TYR A 97 -2.78 -7.49 5.22
CA TYR A 97 -4.06 -7.43 5.93
C TYR A 97 -5.15 -6.80 5.06
N ILE A 98 -4.84 -5.71 4.36
CA ILE A 98 -5.77 -5.06 3.45
C ILE A 98 -6.13 -5.97 2.26
N ILE A 99 -5.15 -6.66 1.67
CA ILE A 99 -5.40 -7.64 0.60
C ILE A 99 -6.34 -8.76 1.06
N LYS A 100 -6.15 -9.25 2.29
CA LYS A 100 -7.04 -10.27 2.88
C LYS A 100 -8.46 -9.73 3.02
N ARG A 101 -8.65 -8.56 3.64
CA ARG A 101 -9.97 -7.92 3.78
C ARG A 101 -10.66 -7.67 2.44
N LEU A 102 -9.92 -7.24 1.42
CA LEU A 102 -10.49 -7.06 0.07
C LEU A 102 -10.98 -8.39 -0.52
N THR A 103 -10.32 -9.50 -0.20
CA THR A 103 -10.76 -10.84 -0.63
C THR A 103 -12.06 -11.21 0.10
N ASP A 104 -12.11 -11.00 1.42
CA ASP A 104 -13.32 -11.24 2.22
C ASP A 104 -14.51 -10.38 1.72
N TYR A 105 -14.28 -9.11 1.42
CA TYR A 105 -15.31 -8.22 0.87
C TYR A 105 -15.74 -8.60 -0.55
N TYR A 106 -14.81 -9.04 -1.39
CA TYR A 106 -15.14 -9.53 -2.73
C TYR A 106 -15.98 -10.81 -2.66
N GLU A 107 -15.70 -11.71 -1.73
CA GLU A 107 -16.50 -12.92 -1.54
C GLU A 107 -17.95 -12.59 -1.18
N ALA A 108 -18.17 -11.57 -0.36
CA ALA A 108 -19.49 -11.11 0.06
C ALA A 108 -20.25 -10.30 -1.00
N LEU A 109 -19.57 -9.38 -1.70
CA LEU A 109 -20.22 -8.39 -2.58
C LEU A 109 -20.09 -8.69 -4.07
N LYS A 110 -19.10 -9.50 -4.47
CA LYS A 110 -18.75 -9.80 -5.88
C LYS A 110 -18.49 -8.56 -6.75
N ASP A 111 -18.09 -7.46 -6.14
CA ASP A 111 -17.73 -6.21 -6.83
C ASP A 111 -16.34 -6.32 -7.49
N GLU A 112 -16.29 -6.27 -8.82
CA GLU A 112 -15.04 -6.34 -9.61
C GLU A 112 -14.05 -5.22 -9.29
N THR A 113 -14.52 -4.05 -8.83
CA THR A 113 -13.63 -2.95 -8.47
C THR A 113 -12.73 -3.32 -7.30
N LEU A 114 -13.19 -4.16 -6.37
CA LEU A 114 -12.37 -4.65 -5.24
C LEU A 114 -11.22 -5.54 -5.74
N LEU A 115 -11.47 -6.32 -6.79
CA LEU A 115 -10.46 -7.16 -7.41
C LEU A 115 -9.36 -6.31 -8.07
N LEU A 116 -9.75 -5.20 -8.70
CA LEU A 116 -8.80 -4.22 -9.24
C LEU A 116 -7.89 -3.67 -8.14
N TYR A 117 -8.47 -3.18 -7.03
CA TYR A 117 -7.69 -2.68 -5.89
C TYR A 117 -6.75 -3.76 -5.30
N LYS A 118 -7.19 -5.01 -5.21
CA LYS A 118 -6.36 -6.14 -4.76
C LYS A 118 -5.15 -6.35 -5.68
N TYR A 119 -5.34 -6.34 -6.99
CA TYR A 119 -4.25 -6.47 -7.94
C TYR A 119 -3.31 -5.26 -7.91
N THR A 120 -3.85 -4.05 -7.82
CA THR A 120 -3.04 -2.83 -7.64
C THR A 120 -2.15 -2.92 -6.41
N LEU A 121 -2.67 -3.34 -5.26
CA LEU A 121 -1.86 -3.55 -4.05
C LEU A 121 -0.80 -4.63 -4.23
N SER A 122 -1.12 -5.70 -4.95
CA SER A 122 -0.18 -6.80 -5.22
C SER A 122 0.99 -6.33 -6.09
N VAL A 123 0.70 -5.49 -7.09
CA VAL A 123 1.70 -4.84 -7.93
C VAL A 123 2.55 -3.88 -7.10
N ILE A 124 1.93 -3.00 -6.30
CA ILE A 124 2.63 -2.07 -5.41
C ILE A 124 3.59 -2.82 -4.49
N LYS A 125 3.14 -3.93 -3.89
CA LYS A 125 3.97 -4.79 -3.04
C LYS A 125 5.20 -5.30 -3.78
N SER A 126 5.02 -5.87 -4.96
CA SER A 126 6.11 -6.42 -5.77
C SER A 126 7.10 -5.33 -6.23
N SER A 127 6.59 -4.16 -6.61
CA SER A 127 7.41 -3.00 -6.96
C SER A 127 8.24 -2.50 -5.77
N PHE A 128 7.63 -2.43 -4.59
CA PHE A 128 8.32 -2.07 -3.36
C PHE A 128 9.45 -3.07 -3.03
N ASP A 129 9.15 -4.37 -3.04
CA ASP A 129 10.15 -5.41 -2.78
C ASP A 129 11.33 -5.32 -3.76
N THR A 130 11.04 -5.11 -5.04
CA THR A 130 12.07 -4.94 -6.08
C THR A 130 12.91 -3.69 -5.85
N ASN A 131 12.29 -2.58 -5.46
CA ASN A 131 12.99 -1.33 -5.17
C ASN A 131 13.92 -1.48 -3.95
N GLU A 132 13.48 -2.18 -2.92
CA GLU A 132 14.29 -2.45 -1.73
C GLU A 132 15.45 -3.41 -2.03
N GLU A 133 15.22 -4.44 -2.86
CA GLU A 133 16.29 -5.31 -3.36
C GLU A 133 17.35 -4.49 -4.12
N LEU A 134 16.93 -3.60 -5.02
CA LEU A 134 17.83 -2.74 -5.78
C LEU A 134 18.65 -1.80 -4.88
N SER A 135 18.00 -1.12 -3.93
CA SER A 135 18.70 -0.22 -3.01
C SER A 135 19.73 -0.96 -2.15
N ASN A 136 19.42 -2.18 -1.69
CA ASN A 136 20.37 -3.01 -0.94
C ASN A 136 21.55 -3.49 -1.82
N LEU A 137 21.30 -3.79 -3.10
CA LEU A 137 22.35 -4.18 -4.04
C LEU A 137 23.26 -3.00 -4.38
N GLU A 138 22.69 -1.81 -4.58
CA GLU A 138 23.45 -0.58 -4.80
C GLU A 138 24.37 -0.29 -3.62
N GLY A 139 23.87 -0.32 -2.38
CA GLY A 139 24.72 -0.14 -1.19
C GLY A 139 25.87 -1.15 -1.16
N LYS A 140 25.60 -2.45 -1.36
CA LYS A 140 26.66 -3.49 -1.38
C LYS A 140 27.68 -3.31 -2.50
N LEU A 141 27.24 -2.80 -3.65
CA LEU A 141 28.10 -2.62 -4.82
C LEU A 141 29.04 -1.43 -4.59
N PHE A 142 28.50 -0.30 -4.14
CA PHE A 142 29.19 1.00 -4.07
C PHE A 142 29.85 1.31 -2.73
N ASP A 143 29.45 0.70 -1.60
CA ASP A 143 30.06 0.98 -0.28
C ASP A 143 31.44 0.33 -0.09
N GLY A 144 31.86 -0.57 -0.98
CA GLY A 144 33.18 -1.19 -0.95
C GLY A 144 34.04 -0.68 -2.10
N GLY A 145 34.98 0.23 -1.81
CA GLY A 145 35.83 0.93 -2.77
C GLY A 145 36.80 0.08 -3.60
N ASP A 146 36.77 -1.26 -3.46
CA ASP A 146 37.62 -2.16 -4.25
C ASP A 146 36.88 -2.75 -5.45
N ALA A 147 37.45 -2.50 -6.62
CA ALA A 147 37.01 -2.97 -7.93
C ALA A 147 37.29 -4.47 -8.16
N ILE A 148 36.89 -5.32 -7.21
CA ILE A 148 36.93 -6.79 -7.36
C ILE A 148 35.56 -7.23 -7.88
N ALA A 149 35.54 -8.14 -8.86
CA ALA A 149 34.31 -8.72 -9.40
C ALA A 149 33.50 -9.39 -8.27
N LYS A 150 32.41 -8.75 -7.83
CA LYS A 150 31.53 -9.25 -6.76
C LYS A 150 30.50 -10.23 -7.34
N MET A 151 30.51 -11.48 -6.89
CA MET A 151 29.46 -12.46 -7.20
C MET A 151 28.22 -12.16 -6.33
N ILE A 152 27.09 -11.86 -6.98
CA ILE A 152 25.82 -11.56 -6.31
C ILE A 152 24.91 -12.79 -6.42
N VAL A 153 24.64 -13.45 -5.28
CA VAL A 153 23.70 -14.57 -5.19
C VAL A 153 22.34 -14.06 -4.73
N ARG A 154 21.27 -14.41 -5.47
CA ARG A 154 19.90 -14.08 -5.08
C ARG A 154 19.36 -15.17 -4.16
N VAL A 155 19.04 -14.79 -2.92
CA VAL A 155 18.40 -15.66 -1.93
C VAL A 155 16.98 -15.18 -1.65
N PRO A 156 16.04 -16.08 -1.30
CA PRO A 156 14.69 -15.68 -0.90
C PRO A 156 14.76 -14.76 0.32
N LYS A 157 14.02 -13.64 0.26
CA LYS A 157 13.97 -12.66 1.34
C LYS A 157 12.98 -13.11 2.41
N VAL A 158 13.45 -13.24 3.65
CA VAL A 158 12.60 -13.40 4.82
C VAL A 158 12.23 -12.01 5.34
N ARG A 159 10.94 -11.68 5.36
CA ARG A 159 10.45 -10.47 6.03
C ARG A 159 10.25 -10.74 7.52
N LEU A 160 10.49 -9.73 8.33
CA LEU A 160 10.23 -9.82 9.76
C LEU A 160 8.72 -9.74 10.01
N MET A 161 8.29 -10.20 11.19
CA MET A 161 6.92 -9.97 11.63
C MET A 161 6.66 -8.45 11.73
N PRO A 162 5.42 -7.97 11.44
CA PRO A 162 5.08 -6.55 11.44
C PRO A 162 5.53 -5.79 12.69
N GLU A 163 5.42 -6.41 13.86
CA GLU A 163 5.81 -5.84 15.15
C GLU A 163 7.30 -5.51 15.19
N ARG A 164 8.13 -6.41 14.67
CA ARG A 164 9.59 -6.26 14.63
C ARG A 164 10.03 -5.31 13.52
N GLU A 165 9.32 -5.27 12.39
CA GLU A 165 9.56 -4.27 11.34
C GLU A 165 9.30 -2.86 11.87
N LEU A 166 8.18 -2.66 12.56
CA LEU A 166 7.82 -1.38 13.16
C LEU A 166 8.79 -0.97 14.26
N TYR A 167 9.20 -1.89 15.12
CA TYR A 167 10.25 -1.63 16.12
C TYR A 167 11.51 -1.07 15.45
N ASN A 168 12.01 -1.75 14.41
CA ASN A 168 13.22 -1.34 13.70
C ASN A 168 13.06 0.02 13.00
N LEU A 169 11.85 0.36 12.55
CA LEU A 169 11.56 1.66 11.93
C LEU A 169 11.50 2.80 12.95
N ILE A 170 11.07 2.53 14.18
CA ILE A 170 10.84 3.56 15.21
C ILE A 170 12.08 3.77 16.08
N LEU A 171 12.68 2.68 16.54
CA LEU A 171 13.78 2.68 17.53
C LEU A 171 15.13 2.26 16.93
N GLY A 172 15.14 1.76 15.70
CA GLY A 172 16.35 1.22 15.06
C GLY A 172 16.59 -0.25 15.40
N LYS A 173 17.64 -0.83 14.80
CA LYS A 173 18.00 -2.23 15.01
C LYS A 173 18.66 -2.41 16.40
N PRO A 174 18.24 -3.40 17.21
CA PRO A 174 18.89 -3.66 18.49
C PRO A 174 20.32 -4.19 18.30
N GLN A 175 21.26 -3.72 19.12
CA GLN A 175 22.69 -4.07 19.00
C GLN A 175 23.00 -5.54 19.34
N LYS A 176 22.22 -6.18 20.23
CA LYS A 176 22.44 -7.55 20.71
C LYS A 176 21.44 -8.57 20.17
N ASN A 177 20.73 -8.27 19.07
CA ASN A 177 19.64 -9.08 18.51
C ASN A 177 18.46 -9.36 19.46
N GLU A 178 18.45 -8.79 20.65
CA GLU A 178 17.35 -8.92 21.60
C GLU A 178 16.45 -7.69 21.49
N TYR A 179 15.20 -7.93 21.08
CA TYR A 179 14.18 -6.89 21.04
C TYR A 179 13.52 -6.79 22.41
N ASP A 180 13.15 -5.58 22.83
CA ASP A 180 12.37 -5.39 24.05
C ASP A 180 10.99 -6.04 23.90
N LYS A 181 10.73 -7.06 24.72
CA LYS A 181 9.49 -7.83 24.72
C LYS A 181 8.28 -6.98 25.10
N LYS A 182 8.45 -5.96 25.97
CA LYS A 182 7.35 -5.06 26.36
C LYS A 182 6.94 -4.19 25.19
N ILE A 183 7.90 -3.55 24.53
CA ILE A 183 7.66 -2.70 23.36
C ILE A 183 7.05 -3.51 22.20
N ILE A 184 7.52 -4.74 21.98
CA ILE A 184 6.89 -5.63 20.97
C ILE A 184 5.43 -5.93 21.33
N ALA A 185 5.13 -6.23 22.59
CA ALA A 185 3.76 -6.51 23.02
C ALA A 185 2.85 -5.29 22.84
N ASP A 186 3.36 -4.09 23.13
CA ASP A 186 2.64 -2.83 22.92
C ASP A 186 2.38 -2.57 21.43
N ILE A 187 3.38 -2.76 20.57
CA ILE A 187 3.20 -2.70 19.11
C ILE A 187 2.14 -3.71 18.65
N SER A 188 2.21 -4.95 19.12
CA SER A 188 1.27 -6.01 18.76
C SER A 188 -0.17 -5.65 19.16
N ASN A 189 -0.36 -5.06 20.34
CA ASN A 189 -1.67 -4.58 20.77
C ASN A 189 -2.17 -3.41 19.91
N LEU A 190 -1.29 -2.47 19.55
CA LEU A 190 -1.63 -1.35 18.68
C LEU A 190 -2.03 -1.82 17.26
N LEU A 191 -1.39 -2.87 16.75
CA LEU A 191 -1.71 -3.46 15.44
C LEU A 191 -3.11 -4.08 15.36
N LYS A 192 -3.75 -4.39 16.50
CA LYS A 192 -5.13 -4.91 16.52
C LYS A 192 -6.16 -3.84 16.15
N HIS A 193 -5.82 -2.55 16.27
CA HIS A 193 -6.73 -1.47 15.92
C HIS A 193 -6.84 -1.31 14.40
N GLU A 194 -8.08 -1.27 13.90
CA GLU A 194 -8.30 -1.08 12.47
C GLU A 194 -7.78 0.27 11.99
N TYR A 195 -7.08 0.25 10.85
CA TYR A 195 -6.58 1.45 10.16
C TYR A 195 -5.61 2.32 10.98
N ILE A 196 -4.99 1.80 12.03
CA ILE A 196 -3.93 2.52 12.74
C ILE A 196 -2.82 2.96 11.77
N THR A 197 -2.19 4.11 11.96
CA THR A 197 -1.10 4.58 11.09
C THR A 197 0.26 4.41 11.76
N PHE A 198 1.32 4.38 10.96
CA PHE A 198 2.69 4.39 11.48
C PHE A 198 2.94 5.59 12.42
N SER A 199 2.42 6.77 12.07
CA SER A 199 2.58 7.99 12.87
C SER A 199 1.94 7.87 14.25
N GLU A 200 0.74 7.27 14.34
CA GLU A 200 0.06 7.02 15.61
C GLU A 200 0.83 6.02 16.48
N ILE A 201 1.33 4.94 15.87
CA ILE A 201 2.16 3.93 16.58
C ILE A 201 3.46 4.57 17.09
N SER A 202 4.14 5.33 16.23
CA SER A 202 5.41 5.99 16.56
C SER A 202 5.24 6.99 17.69
N SER A 203 4.14 7.76 17.69
CA SER A 203 3.87 8.76 18.73
C SER A 203 3.63 8.12 20.10
N LYS A 204 2.89 7.00 20.14
CA LYS A 204 2.62 6.28 21.39
C LYS A 204 3.86 5.60 21.96
N ILE A 205 4.71 5.03 21.12
CA ILE A 205 5.91 4.31 21.58
C ILE A 205 7.00 5.27 22.06
N LYS A 206 7.12 6.46 21.46
CA LYS A 206 8.11 7.47 21.89
C LYS A 206 7.77 8.15 23.22
N GLN A 207 6.55 7.97 23.72
CA GLN A 207 6.12 8.49 25.02
C GLN A 207 6.40 7.53 26.18
N ILE A 208 6.85 6.31 25.88
CA ILE A 208 7.26 5.27 26.82
C ILE A 208 8.77 5.38 27.02
#